data_AF-A0A9P6YFJ1-F1
#
_entry.id   AF-A0A9P6YFJ1-F1
#
_cell.length_a   1.000
_cell.length_b   1.000
_cell.length_c   1.000
_cell.angle_alpha   90.00
_cell.angle_beta   90.00
_cell.angle_gamma   90.00
#
_symmetry.space_group_name_H-M   'P 1'
#
loop_
_entity.id
_entity.type
_entity.pdbx_description
1 polymer ?
#
loop_
_entity_poly.entity_id
_entity_poly.type
_entity_poly.pdbx_seq_one_letter_code
_entity_poly.pdbx_strand_id
1 'polypeptide(L)'
;MTDEAVEHGMLSAHYESMRSAHDQLLAYPMIPSDTITGSRLRVFIPHRPQRDNPLARQHCSALPGARNEAVGAQAASAAVECLSRLWQVQLDGAPVDLHEFMPMERRDVDMRGLVGYLPMAGLVPGRHDLNLVWNAEGGERGPERRREYRIPFWYAPDP
;
A
#
# COMPACT_ATOMS: atom_id res chain seq x y z
N MET A 1 21.09 15.19 8.65
CA MET A 1 19.68 15.09 8.24
C MET A 1 18.92 14.44 9.39
N THR A 2 17.75 14.94 9.79
CA THR A 2 16.97 14.38 10.90
C THR A 2 16.09 13.24 10.42
N ASP A 3 15.68 12.35 11.32
CA ASP A 3 14.74 11.26 10.99
C ASP A 3 13.42 11.82 10.44
N GLU A 4 12.90 12.88 11.04
CA GLU A 4 11.70 13.59 10.57
C GLU A 4 11.85 14.11 9.13
N ALA A 5 13.02 14.65 8.76
CA ALA A 5 13.27 15.11 7.40
C ALA A 5 13.29 13.95 6.38
N VAL A 6 13.70 12.74 6.81
CA VAL A 6 13.66 11.53 5.97
C VAL A 6 12.26 10.94 5.91
N GLU A 7 11.52 10.93 7.02
CA GLU A 7 10.12 10.49 7.07
C GLU A 7 9.21 11.33 6.15
N HIS A 8 9.50 12.62 6.02
CA HIS A 8 8.85 13.51 5.05
C HIS A 8 9.53 13.54 3.66
N GLY A 9 10.59 12.75 3.48
CA GLY A 9 11.37 12.64 2.25
C GLY A 9 11.21 11.27 1.58
N MET A 10 12.34 10.58 1.35
CA MET A 10 12.38 9.26 0.71
C MET A 10 12.87 8.20 1.69
N LEU A 11 11.95 7.38 2.21
CA LEU A 11 12.31 6.19 2.98
C LEU A 11 12.59 5.03 2.03
N SER A 12 13.82 4.50 2.04
CA SER A 12 14.23 3.37 1.19
C SER A 12 13.32 2.15 1.29
N ALA A 13 12.70 1.94 2.46
CA ALA A 13 11.73 0.87 2.70
C ALA A 13 10.54 0.87 1.73
N HIS A 14 10.21 1.99 1.08
CA HIS A 14 9.14 2.05 0.09
C HIS A 14 9.54 1.58 -1.32
N TYR A 15 10.83 1.47 -1.62
CA TYR A 15 11.33 1.14 -2.97
C TYR A 15 11.99 -0.22 -2.97
N GLU A 16 11.44 -1.17 -3.71
CA GLU A 16 11.97 -2.54 -3.76
C GLU A 16 13.44 -2.58 -4.22
N SER A 17 13.82 -1.72 -5.16
CA SER A 17 15.19 -1.58 -5.65
C SER A 17 16.21 -1.09 -4.62
N MET A 18 15.75 -0.49 -3.50
CA MET A 18 16.62 0.08 -2.46
C MET A 18 16.56 -0.69 -1.14
N ARG A 19 15.73 -1.72 -1.04
CA ARG A 19 15.57 -2.47 0.21
C ARG A 19 16.78 -3.35 0.50
N SER A 20 17.23 -3.29 1.74
CA SER A 20 18.27 -4.16 2.29
C SER A 20 17.66 -5.32 3.10
N ALA A 21 18.51 -6.24 3.58
CA ALA A 21 18.08 -7.28 4.50
C ALA A 21 17.41 -6.72 5.78
N HIS A 22 17.82 -5.54 6.24
CA HIS A 22 17.24 -4.88 7.42
C HIS A 22 15.80 -4.41 7.17
N ASP A 23 15.47 -4.09 5.92
CA ASP A 23 14.15 -3.60 5.57
C ASP A 23 13.15 -4.74 5.38
N GLN A 24 13.59 -5.97 5.15
CA GLN A 24 12.72 -7.11 4.76
C GLN A 24 11.51 -7.30 5.67
N LEU A 25 11.64 -7.06 6.98
CA LEU A 25 10.55 -7.22 7.95
C LEU A 25 9.62 -5.99 8.06
N LEU A 26 9.98 -4.88 7.43
CA LEU A 26 9.17 -3.67 7.36
C LEU A 26 8.06 -3.86 6.33
N ALA A 27 6.86 -4.18 6.81
CA ALA A 27 5.64 -4.23 6.01
C ALA A 27 5.11 -2.81 5.73
N TYR A 28 5.88 -2.09 4.92
CA TYR A 28 5.53 -0.78 4.38
C TYR A 28 4.88 -0.99 3.01
N PRO A 29 3.97 -0.11 2.58
CA PRO A 29 3.56 -0.08 1.18
C PRO A 29 4.78 0.13 0.27
N MET A 30 4.83 -0.55 -0.87
CA MET A 30 6.01 -0.59 -1.73
C MET A 30 5.68 -0.35 -3.19
N ILE A 31 6.64 0.27 -3.89
CA ILE A 31 6.71 0.38 -5.35
C ILE A 31 8.05 -0.18 -5.86
N PRO A 32 8.18 -0.56 -7.14
CA PRO A 32 9.40 -1.20 -7.65
C PRO A 32 10.67 -0.36 -7.50
N SER A 33 10.60 0.94 -7.81
CA SER A 33 11.71 1.89 -7.70
C SER A 33 11.16 3.30 -7.54
N ASP A 34 12.03 4.21 -7.13
CA ASP A 34 11.85 5.66 -7.18
C ASP A 34 11.73 6.22 -8.60
N THR A 35 12.24 5.53 -9.63
CA THR A 35 12.08 5.91 -11.04
C THR A 35 11.25 4.87 -11.79
N ILE A 36 10.24 5.32 -12.52
CA ILE A 36 9.25 4.50 -13.21
C ILE A 36 9.25 4.87 -14.69
N THR A 37 9.60 3.92 -15.55
CA THR A 37 9.58 4.10 -17.02
C THR A 37 8.35 3.46 -17.67
N GLY A 38 7.80 2.41 -17.03
CA GLY A 38 6.67 1.66 -17.54
C GLY A 38 5.36 2.43 -17.55
N SER A 39 4.41 1.99 -18.37
CA SER A 39 3.06 2.54 -18.47
C SER A 39 2.16 2.24 -17.26
N ARG A 40 2.66 1.45 -16.30
CA ARG A 40 1.96 1.04 -15.08
C ARG A 40 2.89 1.14 -13.88
N LEU A 41 2.40 1.74 -12.79
CA LEU A 41 3.04 1.68 -11.49
C LEU A 41 2.44 0.53 -10.68
N ARG A 42 3.26 -0.48 -10.37
CA ARG A 42 2.88 -1.52 -9.43
C ARG A 42 2.93 -0.96 -8.01
N VAL A 43 1.85 -1.12 -7.25
CA VAL A 43 1.78 -0.75 -5.83
C VAL A 43 1.45 -2.00 -5.03
N PHE A 44 2.25 -2.31 -4.02
CA PHE A 44 1.98 -3.40 -3.08
C PHE A 44 1.66 -2.85 -1.69
N ILE A 45 0.53 -3.23 -1.13
CA ILE A 45 0.07 -2.83 0.20
C ILE A 45 0.08 -4.08 1.09
N PRO A 46 1.04 -4.23 2.01
CA PRO A 46 1.14 -5.43 2.83
C PRO A 46 0.01 -5.50 3.86
N HIS A 47 -0.55 -6.69 4.01
CA HIS A 47 -1.46 -7.03 5.09
C HIS A 47 -0.66 -7.41 6.34
N ARG A 48 -0.94 -6.76 7.47
CA ARG A 48 -0.36 -7.08 8.78
C ARG A 48 -1.46 -7.60 9.70
N PRO A 49 -1.65 -8.92 9.84
CA PRO A 49 -2.77 -9.49 10.59
C PRO A 49 -2.93 -8.93 12.02
N GLN A 50 -1.82 -8.74 12.74
CA GLN A 50 -1.85 -8.20 14.11
C GLN A 50 -2.43 -6.77 14.20
N ARG A 51 -2.21 -5.95 13.15
CA ARG A 51 -2.67 -4.56 13.08
C ARG A 51 -4.02 -4.45 12.39
N ASP A 52 -4.17 -5.16 11.27
CA ASP A 52 -5.31 -5.00 10.38
C ASP A 52 -6.54 -5.77 10.88
N ASN A 53 -6.37 -6.94 11.52
CA ASN A 53 -7.52 -7.76 11.95
C ASN A 53 -8.38 -7.09 13.04
N PRO A 54 -7.83 -6.41 14.06
CA PRO A 54 -8.63 -5.63 15.01
C PRO A 54 -9.53 -4.59 14.34
N LEU A 55 -8.98 -3.83 13.40
CA LEU A 55 -9.73 -2.81 12.66
C LEU A 55 -10.73 -3.44 11.68
N ALA A 56 -10.33 -4.51 10.98
CA ALA A 56 -11.21 -5.26 10.09
C ALA A 56 -12.46 -5.80 10.80
N ARG A 57 -12.38 -6.22 12.08
CA ARG A 57 -13.56 -6.64 12.85
C ARG A 57 -14.59 -5.52 13.02
N GLN A 58 -14.15 -4.27 13.02
CA GLN A 58 -15.00 -3.10 13.20
C GLN A 58 -15.64 -2.65 11.89
N HIS A 59 -14.89 -2.74 10.77
CA HIS A 59 -15.30 -2.15 9.49
C HIS A 59 -15.71 -3.15 8.40
N CYS A 60 -15.33 -4.42 8.53
CA CYS A 60 -15.58 -5.45 7.52
C CYS A 60 -16.71 -6.39 7.97
N SER A 61 -17.95 -6.02 7.64
CA SER A 61 -19.14 -6.83 7.97
C SER A 61 -19.17 -8.19 7.27
N ALA A 62 -18.45 -8.34 6.14
CA ALA A 62 -18.34 -9.57 5.37
C ALA A 62 -17.32 -10.59 5.95
N LEU A 63 -16.57 -10.24 7.00
CA LEU A 63 -15.55 -11.10 7.61
C LEU A 63 -15.87 -11.37 9.09
N PRO A 64 -16.72 -12.36 9.41
CA PRO A 64 -16.98 -12.74 10.79
C PRO A 64 -15.67 -13.00 11.57
N GLY A 65 -15.46 -12.29 12.67
CA GLY A 65 -14.24 -12.41 13.49
C GLY A 65 -12.94 -11.93 12.82
N ALA A 66 -13.02 -11.14 11.73
CA ALA A 66 -11.90 -10.78 10.85
C ALA A 66 -11.15 -11.99 10.28
N ARG A 67 -11.89 -13.07 10.02
CA ARG A 67 -11.40 -14.20 9.25
C ARG A 67 -12.14 -14.25 7.93
N ASN A 68 -11.38 -14.49 6.87
CA ASN A 68 -11.93 -14.80 5.57
C ASN A 68 -12.14 -16.31 5.49
N GLU A 69 -13.38 -16.73 5.75
CA GLU A 69 -13.80 -18.12 5.67
C GLU A 69 -14.27 -18.51 4.26
N ALA A 70 -14.38 -17.54 3.34
CA ALA A 70 -14.70 -17.80 1.95
C ALA A 70 -13.55 -18.53 1.24
N VAL A 71 -13.87 -19.17 0.12
CA VAL A 71 -12.91 -19.95 -0.67
C VAL A 71 -12.88 -19.48 -2.13
N GLY A 72 -11.77 -19.74 -2.82
CA GLY A 72 -11.61 -19.41 -4.24
C GLY A 72 -11.76 -17.91 -4.52
N ALA A 73 -12.47 -17.57 -5.60
CA ALA A 73 -12.64 -16.18 -6.03
C ALA A 73 -13.37 -15.30 -5.00
N GLN A 74 -14.31 -15.86 -4.23
CA GLN A 74 -15.02 -15.11 -3.18
C GLN A 74 -14.10 -14.69 -2.04
N ALA A 75 -13.11 -15.53 -1.70
CA ALA A 75 -12.08 -15.17 -0.74
C ALA A 75 -11.29 -13.94 -1.20
N ALA A 76 -10.93 -13.88 -2.49
CA ALA A 76 -10.20 -12.74 -3.03
C ALA A 76 -11.03 -11.45 -2.94
N SER A 77 -12.29 -11.49 -3.40
CA SER A 77 -13.18 -10.32 -3.35
C SER A 77 -13.43 -9.82 -1.92
N ALA A 78 -13.65 -10.72 -0.96
CA ALA A 78 -13.87 -10.33 0.44
C ALA A 78 -12.61 -9.71 1.07
N ALA A 79 -11.41 -10.18 0.69
CA ALA A 79 -10.16 -9.59 1.15
C ALA A 79 -9.94 -8.17 0.59
N VAL A 80 -10.20 -7.98 -0.70
CA VAL A 80 -10.11 -6.66 -1.37
C VAL A 80 -11.12 -5.68 -0.75
N GLU A 81 -12.38 -6.09 -0.63
CA GLU A 81 -13.45 -5.26 -0.04
C GLU A 81 -13.15 -4.84 1.40
N CYS A 82 -12.54 -5.72 2.20
CA CYS A 82 -12.18 -5.36 3.56
C CYS A 82 -10.99 -4.40 3.58
N LEU A 83 -9.92 -4.71 2.85
CA LEU A 83 -8.71 -3.89 2.85
C LEU A 83 -8.96 -2.51 2.20
N SER A 84 -9.88 -2.41 1.23
CA SER A 84 -10.29 -1.11 0.64
C SER A 84 -10.95 -0.18 1.66
N ARG A 85 -11.56 -0.73 2.73
CA ARG A 85 -12.12 0.06 3.84
C ARG A 85 -11.07 0.52 4.84
N LEU A 86 -9.92 -0.16 4.92
CA LEU A 86 -8.86 0.18 5.87
C LEU A 86 -7.86 1.21 5.32
N TRP A 87 -7.80 1.35 3.99
CA TRP A 87 -6.81 2.15 3.29
C TRP A 87 -7.46 3.20 2.40
N GLN A 88 -6.90 4.41 2.42
CA GLN A 88 -7.12 5.40 1.37
C GLN A 88 -5.83 5.54 0.57
N VAL A 89 -5.93 5.53 -0.76
CA VAL A 89 -4.77 5.68 -1.66
C VAL A 89 -5.04 6.80 -2.63
N GLN A 90 -4.03 7.65 -2.83
CA GLN A 90 -4.09 8.77 -3.75
C GLN A 90 -2.80 8.86 -4.56
N LEU A 91 -2.93 9.15 -5.85
CA LEU A 91 -1.84 9.50 -6.74
C LEU A 91 -1.97 10.98 -7.11
N ASP A 92 -1.01 11.81 -6.70
CA ASP A 92 -1.06 13.28 -6.85
C ASP A 92 -2.37 13.90 -6.33
N GLY A 93 -2.90 13.33 -5.24
CA GLY A 93 -4.16 13.76 -4.63
C GLY A 93 -5.42 13.18 -5.29
N ALA A 94 -5.31 12.55 -6.47
CA ALA A 94 -6.43 11.85 -7.09
C ALA A 94 -6.66 10.48 -6.41
N PRO A 95 -7.89 10.15 -5.98
CA PRO A 95 -8.16 8.88 -5.31
C PRO A 95 -7.97 7.69 -6.26
N VAL A 96 -7.41 6.60 -5.73
CA VAL A 96 -7.23 5.32 -6.40
C VAL A 96 -8.28 4.34 -5.90
N ASP A 97 -8.99 3.68 -6.83
CA ASP A 97 -9.94 2.63 -6.47
C ASP A 97 -9.22 1.32 -6.12
N LEU A 98 -9.27 0.94 -4.85
CA LEU A 98 -8.66 -0.30 -4.37
C LEU A 98 -9.44 -1.55 -4.77
N HIS A 99 -10.68 -1.44 -5.28
CA HIS A 99 -11.43 -2.62 -5.75
C HIS A 99 -10.84 -3.22 -7.03
N GLU A 100 -10.00 -2.48 -7.76
CA GLU A 100 -9.23 -2.99 -8.90
C GLU A 100 -7.96 -3.75 -8.50
N PHE A 101 -7.62 -3.77 -7.21
CA PHE A 101 -6.45 -4.49 -6.70
C PHE A 101 -6.76 -5.98 -6.55
N MET A 102 -5.71 -6.79 -6.49
CA MET A 102 -5.81 -8.23 -6.26
C MET A 102 -4.97 -8.67 -5.06
N PRO A 103 -5.37 -9.71 -4.31
CA PRO A 103 -4.50 -10.31 -3.31
C PRO A 103 -3.23 -10.88 -3.97
N MET A 104 -2.07 -10.62 -3.35
CA MET A 104 -0.78 -11.10 -3.83
C MET A 104 0.04 -11.68 -2.68
N GLU A 105 0.73 -12.78 -2.96
CA GLU A 105 1.81 -13.30 -2.14
C GLU A 105 3.17 -12.86 -2.68
N ARG A 106 4.04 -12.44 -1.77
CA ARG A 106 5.44 -12.07 -1.99
C ARG A 106 6.31 -13.00 -1.17
N ARG A 107 6.62 -14.19 -1.72
CA ARG A 107 7.39 -15.23 -1.03
C ARG A 107 8.83 -14.84 -0.75
N ASP A 108 9.40 -13.97 -1.59
CA ASP A 108 10.75 -13.42 -1.46
C ASP A 108 10.95 -12.63 -0.17
N VAL A 109 9.88 -12.05 0.38
CA VAL A 109 9.89 -11.28 1.63
C VAL A 109 8.87 -11.77 2.67
N ASP A 110 8.32 -12.98 2.46
CA ASP A 110 7.29 -13.61 3.29
C ASP A 110 6.10 -12.68 3.64
N MET A 111 5.60 -11.96 2.63
CA MET A 111 4.47 -11.05 2.79
C MET A 111 3.26 -11.46 1.96
N ARG A 112 2.08 -11.08 2.44
CA ARG A 112 0.83 -11.12 1.70
C ARG A 112 0.18 -9.75 1.78
N GLY A 113 -0.61 -9.39 0.79
CA GLY A 113 -1.21 -8.07 0.72
C GLY A 113 -2.07 -7.88 -0.52
N LEU A 114 -2.32 -6.62 -0.86
CA LEU A 114 -2.92 -6.24 -2.13
C LEU A 114 -1.83 -5.75 -3.10
N VAL A 115 -2.02 -6.04 -4.38
CA VAL A 115 -1.27 -5.43 -5.48
C VAL A 115 -2.21 -4.76 -6.47
N GLY A 116 -1.83 -3.57 -6.92
CA GLY A 116 -2.53 -2.85 -7.98
C GLY A 116 -1.55 -2.30 -9.00
N TYR A 117 -2.06 -1.96 -10.19
CA TYR A 117 -1.27 -1.46 -11.32
C TYR A 117 -1.85 -0.14 -11.82
N LEU A 118 -1.39 0.96 -11.24
CA LEU A 118 -1.91 2.28 -11.52
C LEU A 118 -1.48 2.72 -12.93
N PRO A 119 -2.40 3.27 -13.75
CA PRO A 119 -2.05 3.79 -15.06
C PRO A 119 -1.12 4.99 -14.94
N MET A 120 -0.01 4.97 -15.69
CA MET A 120 0.91 6.10 -15.80
C MET A 120 0.66 6.95 -17.05
N ALA A 121 -0.11 6.40 -18.01
CA ALA A 121 -0.45 7.10 -19.23
C ALA A 121 -1.23 8.40 -18.91
N GLY A 122 -0.76 9.52 -19.45
CA GLY A 122 -1.36 10.84 -19.21
C GLY A 122 -0.76 11.62 -18.05
N LEU A 123 0.12 11.00 -17.25
CA LEU A 123 0.93 11.74 -16.28
C LEU A 123 2.07 12.47 -16.98
N VAL A 124 2.37 13.68 -16.51
CA VAL A 124 3.51 14.46 -17.01
C VAL A 124 4.82 13.80 -16.57
N PRO A 125 5.85 13.71 -17.42
CA PRO A 125 7.17 13.27 -16.95
C PRO A 125 7.67 14.18 -15.82
N GLY A 126 8.21 13.58 -14.75
CA GLY A 126 8.66 14.31 -13.56
C GLY A 126 8.26 13.65 -12.25
N ARG A 127 8.28 14.43 -11.17
CA ARG A 127 7.96 13.94 -9.82
C ARG A 127 6.45 13.81 -9.61
N HIS A 128 6.07 12.70 -9.00
CA HIS A 128 4.72 12.39 -8.52
C HIS A 128 4.78 11.93 -7.06
N ASP A 129 3.66 12.01 -6.36
CA ASP A 129 3.54 11.56 -4.98
C ASP A 129 2.40 10.54 -4.84
N LEU A 130 2.74 9.32 -4.41
CA LEU A 130 1.77 8.31 -3.99
C LEU A 130 1.58 8.42 -2.47
N ASN A 131 0.36 8.72 -2.03
CA ASN A 131 0.00 8.83 -0.62
C ASN A 131 -0.92 7.66 -0.23
N LEU A 132 -0.59 6.99 0.87
CA LEU A 132 -1.41 5.94 1.45
C LEU A 132 -1.70 6.25 2.91
N VAL A 133 -2.97 6.16 3.30
CA VAL A 133 -3.40 6.37 4.67
C VAL A 133 -4.10 5.12 5.18
N TRP A 134 -3.56 4.52 6.24
CA TRP A 134 -4.22 3.44 6.97
C TRP A 134 -5.01 4.03 8.16
N ASN A 135 -6.24 3.56 8.32
CA ASN A 135 -7.19 4.05 9.32
C ASN A 135 -7.30 5.58 9.34
N ALA A 136 -7.83 6.16 8.26
CA ALA A 136 -7.87 7.61 8.08
C ALA A 136 -8.61 8.35 9.21
N GLU A 137 -9.60 7.71 9.84
CA GLU A 137 -10.37 8.24 10.98
C GLU A 137 -9.70 7.97 12.35
N GLY A 138 -8.59 7.23 12.37
CA GLY A 138 -7.86 6.90 13.59
C GLY A 138 -7.21 8.12 14.24
N GLY A 139 -7.05 8.08 15.57
CA GLY A 139 -6.34 9.11 16.32
C GLY A 139 -4.82 9.08 16.11
N GLU A 140 -4.08 9.94 16.81
CA GLU A 140 -2.61 10.06 16.64
C GLU A 140 -1.79 8.97 17.36
N ARG A 141 -2.39 8.28 18.35
CA ARG A 141 -1.69 7.34 19.24
C ARG A 141 -2.43 6.02 19.35
N GLY A 142 -1.71 5.01 19.85
CA GLY A 142 -2.22 3.66 20.03
C GLY A 142 -2.03 2.74 18.82
N PRO A 143 -2.44 1.47 18.94
CA PRO A 143 -2.25 0.46 17.90
C PRO A 143 -3.03 0.77 16.62
N GLU A 144 -4.21 1.37 16.76
CA GLU A 144 -5.11 1.75 15.66
C GLU A 144 -4.94 3.21 15.22
N ARG A 145 -3.81 3.85 15.56
CA ARG A 145 -3.57 5.24 15.11
C ARG A 145 -3.57 5.38 13.60
N ARG A 146 -3.97 6.55 13.10
CA ARG A 146 -3.78 6.93 11.70
C ARG A 146 -2.31 6.81 11.32
N ARG A 147 -2.05 6.23 10.15
CA ARG A 147 -0.71 6.08 9.59
C ARG A 147 -0.71 6.56 8.16
N GLU A 148 0.16 7.51 7.87
CA GLU A 148 0.35 8.05 6.55
C GLU A 148 1.71 7.61 6.01
N TYR A 149 1.72 7.25 4.74
CA TYR A 149 2.91 6.86 3.99
C TYR A 149 2.94 7.70 2.72
N ARG A 150 4.00 8.48 2.55
CA ARG A 150 4.24 9.28 1.35
C ARG A 150 5.40 8.68 0.59
N ILE A 151 5.16 8.38 -0.69
CA ILE A 151 6.11 7.72 -1.57
C ILE A 151 6.29 8.58 -2.82
N PRO A 152 7.24 9.53 -2.81
CA PRO A 152 7.58 10.27 -4.02
C PRO A 152 8.26 9.36 -5.04
N PHE A 153 8.01 9.56 -6.33
CA PHE A 153 8.70 8.85 -7.40
C PHE A 153 8.75 9.71 -8.68
N TRP A 154 9.58 9.32 -9.63
CA TRP A 154 9.78 10.02 -10.89
C TRP A 154 9.27 9.17 -12.05
N TYR A 155 8.28 9.69 -12.77
CA TYR A 155 7.85 9.14 -14.04
C TYR A 155 8.77 9.64 -15.15
N ALA A 156 9.49 8.71 -15.78
CA ALA A 156 10.43 8.98 -16.86
C ALA A 156 10.14 7.99 -18.00
N PRO A 157 9.06 8.20 -18.79
CA PRO A 157 8.73 7.29 -19.88
C PRO A 157 9.84 7.23 -20.90
N ASP A 158 10.04 6.04 -21.48
CA ASP A 158 10.92 5.89 -22.64
C ASP A 158 10.37 6.74 -23.81
N PRO A 159 11.24 7.39 -24.60
CA PRO A 159 10.84 8.25 -25.72
C PRO A 159 10.12 7.52 -26.86
#